data_AF-A0A8T4QEJ3-F1
#
_entry.id   AF-A0A8T4QEJ3-F1
#
_cell.length_a   1.000
_cell.length_b   1.000
_cell.length_c   1.000
_cell.angle_alpha   90.00
_cell.angle_beta   90.00
_cell.angle_gamma   90.00
#
_symmetry.space_group_name_H-M   'P 1'
#
loop_
_entity.id
_entity.type
_entity.pdbx_description
1 polymer ?
#
loop_
_entity_poly.entity_id
_entity_poly.type
_entity_poly.pdbx_seq_one_letter_code
_entity_poly.pdbx_strand_id
1 'polypeptide(L)'
;MGHIIAKDYLSLQKRLDMAVQGAPKSETIYKILEVLFTKKEAEYASLLPLKLFTAEDASIILNKPKPETKKILNKLADKGILLDFKNKNSHTYFMAPTMAGFFEFALMRTDGKFNTKLLSELFYQYLNKENDYMQMLYGNNPPVLRVFPEEESIEKKSVILDYEKTKHIINTASCITVARCYCRHKMEHLGKACNAPQMVCLSFNKVAESLLKHGISKEISKKQAHEIINKCMALGLVQIGDNIQEGINWICNCCSCCCEALGIYQKFGPREYVTNNFVSINKGNCIACGTCVKKCPVGAISLNIINGKKRARVDPVKCIGCGICGRFCPQKSIKLYRKKKLYPVPKDTFERIVLEAINQGKLQNYLYDNFSSMNNQVIRKFLDIIIHLPPAERLAADQQLQSRFIKTIANSKYGKLFRKTFNDGKEINYSHDELKLMKKKK
;
A
#
# COMPACT_ATOMS: atom_id res chain seq x y z
N MET A 1 12.79 34.41 2.04
CA MET A 1 11.87 34.90 3.09
C MET A 1 11.46 33.69 3.91
N GLY A 2 11.86 33.61 5.18
CA GLY A 2 11.57 32.45 6.03
C GLY A 2 10.10 32.41 6.40
N HIS A 3 9.34 31.49 5.80
CA HIS A 3 8.00 31.18 6.28
C HIS A 3 8.13 30.63 7.71
N ILE A 4 7.60 31.35 8.70
CA ILE A 4 7.50 30.86 10.08
C ILE A 4 6.48 29.72 10.05
N ILE A 5 6.96 28.48 9.94
CA ILE A 5 6.13 27.28 9.99
C ILE A 5 5.55 27.20 11.41
N ALA A 6 4.23 27.18 11.53
CA ALA A 6 3.59 27.01 12.83
C ALA A 6 4.00 25.67 13.45
N LYS A 7 4.30 25.68 14.76
CA LYS A 7 4.77 24.52 15.54
C LYS A 7 3.87 23.28 15.37
N ASP A 8 2.57 23.50 15.16
CA ASP A 8 1.57 22.44 15.04
C ASP A 8 1.78 21.59 13.77
N TYR A 9 2.00 22.24 12.62
CA TYR A 9 2.24 21.55 11.34
C TYR A 9 3.61 20.86 11.32
N LEU A 10 4.60 21.42 12.00
CA LEU A 10 5.89 20.76 12.21
C LEU A 10 5.74 19.47 13.02
N SER A 11 4.97 19.51 14.12
CA SER A 11 4.70 18.33 14.94
C SER A 11 3.92 17.26 14.17
N LEU A 12 2.90 17.67 13.40
CA LEU A 12 2.15 16.75 12.55
C LEU A 12 3.03 16.11 11.46
N GLN A 13 3.84 16.89 10.77
CA GLN A 13 4.75 16.35 9.76
C GLN A 13 5.72 15.34 10.37
N LYS A 14 6.34 15.66 11.52
CA LYS A 14 7.20 14.72 12.24
C LYS A 14 6.44 13.44 12.61
N ARG A 15 5.19 13.56 13.06
CA ARG A 15 4.35 12.42 13.39
C ARG A 15 4.10 11.52 12.18
N LEU A 16 3.72 12.11 11.05
CA LEU A 16 3.52 11.38 9.79
C LEU A 16 4.82 10.72 9.31
N ASP A 17 5.96 11.39 9.51
CA ASP A 17 7.26 10.88 9.08
C ASP A 17 7.77 9.71 9.92
N MET A 18 7.26 9.53 11.15
CA MET A 18 7.52 8.34 11.96
C MET A 18 6.92 7.06 11.36
N ALA A 19 5.90 7.17 10.51
CA ALA A 19 5.27 6.03 9.85
C ALA A 19 6.12 5.47 8.70
N VAL A 20 5.89 4.21 8.32
CA VAL A 20 6.60 3.51 7.22
C VAL A 20 6.42 4.14 5.84
N GLN A 21 5.35 4.90 5.63
CA GLN A 21 5.18 5.64 4.37
C GLN A 21 5.74 7.05 4.44
N GLY A 22 6.08 7.53 5.64
CA GLY A 22 6.68 8.83 5.91
C GLY A 22 5.89 10.04 5.41
N ALA A 23 6.50 11.21 5.59
CA ALA A 23 6.11 12.48 4.98
C ALA A 23 7.32 13.44 5.10
N PRO A 24 8.38 13.25 4.29
CA PRO A 24 9.61 14.01 4.38
C PRO A 24 9.37 15.51 4.38
N LYS A 25 10.13 16.21 5.22
CA LYS A 25 10.06 17.66 5.37
C LYS A 25 10.31 18.38 4.05
N SER A 26 9.48 19.38 3.77
CA SER A 26 9.57 20.29 2.64
C SER A 26 8.66 21.48 2.92
N GLU A 27 8.93 22.65 2.35
CA GLU A 27 7.99 23.77 2.41
C GLU A 27 6.61 23.40 1.83
N THR A 28 6.59 22.54 0.81
CA THR A 28 5.36 22.14 0.13
C THR A 28 4.48 21.25 0.99
N ILE A 29 5.06 20.31 1.78
CA ILE A 29 4.24 19.47 2.66
C ILE A 29 3.55 20.28 3.75
N TYR A 30 4.19 21.32 4.29
CA TYR A 30 3.53 22.18 5.28
C TYR A 30 2.32 22.91 4.69
N LYS A 31 2.44 23.42 3.46
CA LYS A 31 1.30 24.04 2.74
C LYS A 31 0.19 23.02 2.44
N ILE A 32 0.55 21.78 2.11
CA ILE A 32 -0.44 20.69 1.94
C ILE A 32 -1.20 20.47 3.26
N LEU A 33 -0.47 20.37 4.38
CA LEU A 33 -1.08 20.14 5.70
C LEU A 33 -1.97 21.31 6.12
N GLU A 34 -1.62 22.55 5.78
CA GLU A 34 -2.48 23.73 6.02
C GLU A 34 -3.81 23.67 5.26
N VAL A 35 -3.82 23.09 4.05
CA VAL A 35 -5.05 22.90 3.28
C VAL A 35 -5.91 21.77 3.86
N LEU A 36 -5.29 20.70 4.35
CA LEU A 36 -5.99 19.51 4.83
C LEU A 36 -6.47 19.64 6.30
N PHE A 37 -5.71 20.36 7.13
CA PHE A 37 -5.91 20.47 8.57
C PHE A 37 -6.03 21.93 9.01
N THR A 38 -7.02 22.20 9.86
CA THR A 38 -6.95 23.36 10.74
C THR A 38 -5.80 23.18 11.75
N LYS A 39 -5.26 24.28 12.29
CA LYS A 39 -4.17 24.21 13.28
C LYS A 39 -4.47 23.27 14.45
N LYS A 40 -5.70 23.34 14.98
CA LYS A 40 -6.18 22.51 16.09
C LYS A 40 -6.32 21.03 15.71
N GLU A 41 -6.75 20.73 14.48
CA GLU A 41 -6.76 19.35 13.98
C GLU A 41 -5.33 18.81 13.79
N ALA A 42 -4.39 19.65 13.34
CA ALA A 42 -2.99 19.25 13.19
C ALA A 42 -2.33 18.95 14.53
N GLU A 43 -2.59 19.77 15.54
CA GLU A 43 -2.19 19.52 16.94
C GLU A 43 -2.71 18.15 17.41
N TYR A 44 -4.02 17.89 17.29
CA TYR A 44 -4.59 16.60 17.71
C TYR A 44 -4.02 15.43 16.93
N ALA A 45 -3.99 15.52 15.61
CA ALA A 45 -3.47 14.45 14.75
C ALA A 45 -1.99 14.15 15.05
N SER A 46 -1.19 15.14 15.44
CA SER A 46 0.22 14.94 15.80
C SER A 46 0.43 14.05 17.04
N LEU A 47 -0.60 13.92 17.89
CA LEU A 47 -0.57 13.13 19.12
C LEU A 47 -1.20 11.75 18.95
N LEU A 48 -2.05 11.54 17.94
CA LEU A 48 -2.81 10.31 17.77
C LEU A 48 -1.90 9.11 17.42
N PRO A 49 -2.16 7.90 17.95
CA PRO A 49 -1.38 6.69 17.68
C PRO A 49 -1.24 6.37 16.18
N LEU A 50 -0.07 5.85 15.78
CA LEU A 50 0.21 5.30 14.46
C LEU A 50 -0.49 3.95 14.25
N LYS A 51 -0.71 3.20 15.33
CA LYS A 51 -1.43 1.91 15.34
C LYS A 51 -2.93 2.13 15.45
N LEU A 52 -3.71 1.05 15.35
CA LEU A 52 -5.13 1.07 15.69
C LEU A 52 -5.34 1.52 17.15
N PHE A 53 -6.27 2.44 17.36
CA PHE A 53 -6.60 2.98 18.68
C PHE A 53 -8.10 3.19 18.84
N THR A 54 -8.58 3.26 20.08
CA THR A 54 -9.98 3.51 20.43
C THR A 54 -10.23 4.99 20.75
N ALA A 55 -11.51 5.39 20.85
CA ALA A 55 -11.84 6.72 21.33
C ALA A 55 -11.38 6.94 22.79
N GLU A 56 -11.32 5.88 23.58
CA GLU A 56 -10.79 5.84 24.94
C GLU A 56 -9.29 6.15 24.97
N ASP A 57 -8.50 5.44 24.15
CA ASP A 57 -7.05 5.70 24.04
C ASP A 57 -6.79 7.17 23.66
N ALA A 58 -7.49 7.66 22.64
CA ALA A 58 -7.38 9.05 22.20
C ALA A 58 -7.86 10.05 23.27
N SER A 59 -8.84 9.70 24.09
CA SER A 59 -9.37 10.59 25.14
C SER A 59 -8.33 10.87 26.23
N ILE A 60 -7.53 9.86 26.56
CA ILE A 60 -6.40 9.98 27.50
C ILE A 60 -5.31 10.85 26.89
N ILE A 61 -4.92 10.56 25.64
CA ILE A 61 -3.84 11.29 24.94
C ILE A 61 -4.19 12.76 24.74
N LEU A 62 -5.42 13.05 24.32
CA LEU A 62 -5.88 14.41 24.05
C LEU A 62 -6.37 15.15 25.31
N ASN A 63 -6.39 14.45 26.46
CA ASN A 63 -6.93 14.94 27.73
C ASN A 63 -8.34 15.55 27.58
N LYS A 64 -9.26 14.78 27.01
CA LYS A 64 -10.62 15.22 26.66
C LYS A 64 -11.69 14.19 26.98
N PRO A 65 -12.93 14.60 27.34
CA PRO A 65 -14.02 13.65 27.52
C PRO A 65 -14.26 12.81 26.27
N LYS A 66 -14.46 11.50 26.45
CA LYS A 66 -14.70 10.53 25.36
C LYS A 66 -15.76 10.99 24.32
N PRO A 67 -16.91 11.59 24.71
CA PRO A 67 -17.88 12.09 23.72
C PRO A 67 -17.33 13.23 22.84
N GLU A 68 -16.51 14.12 23.39
CA GLU A 68 -15.85 15.20 22.65
C GLU A 68 -14.77 14.63 21.72
N THR A 69 -13.93 13.73 22.25
CA THR A 69 -12.89 13.03 21.48
C THR A 69 -13.50 12.30 20.28
N LYS A 70 -14.60 11.58 20.46
CA LYS A 70 -15.29 10.90 19.36
C LYS A 70 -15.76 11.86 18.27
N LYS A 71 -16.22 13.06 18.63
CA LYS A 71 -16.59 14.10 17.65
C LYS A 71 -15.36 14.59 16.87
N ILE A 72 -14.21 14.75 17.52
CA ILE A 72 -12.95 15.13 16.87
C ILE A 72 -12.52 14.04 15.88
N LEU A 73 -12.47 12.79 16.32
CA LEU A 73 -12.05 11.66 15.48
C LEU A 73 -12.97 11.47 14.27
N ASN A 74 -14.29 11.57 14.46
CA ASN A 74 -15.25 11.50 13.36
C ASN A 74 -15.06 12.63 12.35
N LYS A 75 -14.77 13.87 12.79
CA LYS A 75 -14.49 14.98 11.86
C LYS A 75 -13.23 14.73 11.02
N LEU A 76 -12.20 14.16 11.62
CA LEU A 76 -10.99 13.76 10.89
C LEU A 76 -11.29 12.60 9.91
N ALA A 77 -12.13 11.66 10.29
CA ALA A 77 -12.57 10.58 9.41
C ALA A 77 -13.46 11.09 8.25
N ASP A 78 -14.35 12.07 8.50
CA ASP A 78 -15.13 12.75 7.47
C ASP A 78 -14.25 13.45 6.43
N LYS A 79 -13.04 13.85 6.81
CA LYS A 79 -12.01 14.42 5.93
C LYS A 79 -11.16 13.36 5.21
N GLY A 80 -11.27 12.09 5.58
CA GLY A 80 -10.40 11.02 5.09
C GLY A 80 -9.00 11.03 5.71
N ILE A 81 -8.80 11.75 6.82
CA ILE A 81 -7.51 11.77 7.55
C ILE A 81 -7.39 10.52 8.41
N LEU A 82 -8.50 10.10 9.03
CA LEU A 82 -8.60 8.84 9.75
C LEU A 82 -9.47 7.86 8.96
N LEU A 83 -9.15 6.58 9.09
CA LEU A 83 -10.06 5.49 8.81
C LEU A 83 -10.63 4.98 10.13
N ASP A 84 -11.85 4.45 10.07
CA ASP A 84 -12.54 3.92 11.23
C ASP A 84 -13.16 2.55 10.94
N PHE A 85 -13.11 1.67 11.94
CA PHE A 85 -13.54 0.28 11.79
C PHE A 85 -14.42 -0.12 12.96
N LYS A 86 -15.61 -0.64 12.63
CA LYS A 86 -16.56 -1.17 13.61
C LYS A 86 -16.44 -2.69 13.68
N ASN A 87 -16.12 -3.21 14.86
CA ASN A 87 -16.25 -4.63 15.18
C ASN A 87 -17.43 -4.81 16.15
N LYS A 88 -17.88 -6.05 16.39
CA LYS A 88 -19.06 -6.35 17.24
C LYS A 88 -19.08 -5.59 18.58
N ASN A 89 -17.91 -5.46 19.23
CA ASN A 89 -17.78 -4.86 20.57
C ASN A 89 -16.81 -3.66 20.63
N SER A 90 -16.29 -3.18 19.50
CA SER A 90 -15.30 -2.09 19.51
C SER A 90 -15.37 -1.20 18.28
N HIS A 91 -15.03 0.08 18.46
CA HIS A 91 -14.87 1.06 17.38
C HIS A 91 -13.43 1.59 17.44
N THR A 92 -12.66 1.27 16.41
CA THR A 92 -11.25 1.62 16.32
C THR A 92 -11.01 2.62 15.20
N TYR A 93 -9.97 3.43 15.34
CA TYR A 93 -9.51 4.39 14.36
C TYR A 93 -8.07 4.07 13.95
N PHE A 94 -7.70 4.49 12.76
CA PHE A 94 -6.35 4.36 12.21
C PHE A 94 -6.01 5.63 11.45
N MET A 95 -4.79 6.14 11.63
CA MET A 95 -4.30 7.24 10.80
C MET A 95 -4.14 6.74 9.37
N ALA A 96 -4.89 7.32 8.43
CA ALA A 96 -4.74 6.95 7.04
C ALA A 96 -3.27 7.19 6.64
N PRO A 97 -2.64 6.26 5.90
CA PRO A 97 -1.27 6.47 5.47
C PRO A 97 -1.14 7.69 4.55
N THR A 98 0.06 8.23 4.40
CA THR A 98 0.27 9.36 3.47
C THR A 98 -0.06 8.98 2.03
N MET A 99 0.31 7.76 1.57
CA MET A 99 -0.02 7.23 0.24
C MET A 99 0.16 5.69 0.13
N ALA A 100 -0.85 4.88 -0.16
CA ALA A 100 -2.22 5.24 -0.52
C ALA A 100 -3.09 5.47 0.73
N GLY A 101 -3.53 6.71 0.92
CA GLY A 101 -4.38 7.11 2.04
C GLY A 101 -4.89 8.53 1.91
N PHE A 102 -4.61 9.40 2.89
CA PHE A 102 -5.31 10.68 2.98
C PHE A 102 -4.98 11.66 1.83
N PHE A 103 -3.85 11.49 1.14
CA PHE A 103 -3.60 12.24 -0.11
C PHE A 103 -4.62 11.88 -1.19
N GLU A 104 -4.82 10.59 -1.43
CA GLU A 104 -5.82 10.10 -2.38
C GLU A 104 -7.23 10.50 -1.99
N PHE A 105 -7.58 10.28 -0.72
CA PHE A 105 -8.94 10.51 -0.23
C PHE A 105 -9.37 11.98 -0.38
N ALA A 106 -8.41 12.91 -0.31
CA ALA A 106 -8.66 14.33 -0.51
C ALA A 106 -9.07 14.69 -1.96
N LEU A 107 -8.60 13.97 -3.00
CA LEU A 107 -9.03 14.19 -4.40
C LEU A 107 -9.85 13.04 -5.01
N MET A 108 -10.17 11.98 -4.26
CA MET A 108 -11.16 10.97 -4.67
C MET A 108 -12.60 11.51 -4.65
N ARG A 109 -12.80 12.65 -3.98
CA ARG A 109 -14.08 13.33 -3.74
C ARG A 109 -14.13 14.71 -4.41
N THR A 110 -15.33 15.24 -4.56
CA THR A 110 -15.60 16.60 -5.09
C THR A 110 -16.66 17.32 -4.27
N ASP A 111 -16.66 17.11 -2.96
CA ASP A 111 -17.66 17.65 -2.03
C ASP A 111 -17.30 19.03 -1.47
N GLY A 112 -16.25 19.67 -2.00
CA GLY A 112 -15.84 21.02 -1.61
C GLY A 112 -15.13 21.14 -0.25
N LYS A 113 -14.81 20.02 0.43
CA LYS A 113 -14.09 20.07 1.73
C LYS A 113 -12.69 20.68 1.64
N PHE A 114 -12.04 20.55 0.48
CA PHE A 114 -10.69 21.05 0.24
C PHE A 114 -10.67 21.89 -1.03
N ASN A 115 -9.76 22.88 -1.08
CA ASN A 115 -9.44 23.60 -2.30
C ASN A 115 -8.68 22.65 -3.25
N THR A 116 -9.42 21.97 -4.13
CA THR A 116 -8.90 20.92 -5.01
C THR A 116 -7.86 21.43 -6.00
N LYS A 117 -8.01 22.66 -6.51
CA LYS A 117 -7.04 23.26 -7.42
C LYS A 117 -5.70 23.52 -6.73
N LEU A 118 -5.71 24.25 -5.62
CA LEU A 118 -4.49 24.54 -4.84
C LEU A 118 -3.83 23.25 -4.37
N LEU A 119 -4.62 22.30 -3.86
CA LEU A 119 -4.11 21.02 -3.40
C LEU A 119 -3.47 20.22 -4.55
N SER A 120 -4.02 20.30 -5.77
CA SER A 120 -3.45 19.63 -6.94
C SER A 120 -2.11 20.23 -7.38
N GLU A 121 -1.98 21.55 -7.32
CA GLU A 121 -0.72 22.26 -7.58
C GLU A 121 0.35 21.89 -6.55
N LEU A 122 0.00 21.89 -5.27
CA LEU A 122 0.89 21.50 -4.18
C LEU A 122 1.29 20.02 -4.25
N PHE A 123 0.35 19.12 -4.52
CA PHE A 123 0.67 17.70 -4.73
C PHE A 123 1.57 17.50 -5.94
N TYR A 124 1.36 18.22 -7.04
CA TYR A 124 2.25 18.12 -8.19
C TYR A 124 3.67 18.59 -7.87
N GLN A 125 3.80 19.66 -7.10
CA GLN A 125 5.09 20.14 -6.62
C GLN A 125 5.78 19.11 -5.72
N TYR A 126 5.11 18.63 -4.68
CA TYR A 126 5.68 17.69 -3.71
C TYR A 126 5.99 16.31 -4.32
N LEU A 127 5.05 15.76 -5.10
CA LEU A 127 5.16 14.39 -5.61
C LEU A 127 5.98 14.31 -6.90
N ASN A 128 5.85 15.27 -7.82
CA ASN A 128 6.43 15.15 -9.17
C ASN A 128 7.62 16.08 -9.44
N LYS A 129 7.73 17.21 -8.72
CA LYS A 129 8.85 18.15 -8.89
C LYS A 129 9.96 17.87 -7.89
N GLU A 130 9.64 17.75 -6.61
CA GLU A 130 10.61 17.42 -5.56
C GLU A 130 11.04 15.94 -5.63
N ASN A 131 10.09 15.01 -5.81
CA ASN A 131 10.30 13.56 -5.93
C ASN A 131 10.87 12.85 -4.69
N ASP A 132 11.39 13.55 -3.69
CA ASP A 132 12.00 12.93 -2.50
C ASP A 132 11.04 11.96 -1.81
N TYR A 133 9.79 12.40 -1.60
CA TYR A 133 8.75 11.54 -1.04
C TYR A 133 8.47 10.31 -1.90
N MET A 134 8.30 10.49 -3.22
CA MET A 134 7.99 9.40 -4.13
C MET A 134 9.14 8.41 -4.28
N GLN A 135 10.39 8.86 -4.28
CA GLN A 135 11.55 7.97 -4.30
C GLN A 135 11.67 7.17 -3.01
N MET A 136 11.40 7.80 -1.86
CA MET A 136 11.36 7.12 -0.57
C MET A 136 10.23 6.07 -0.54
N LEU A 137 8.99 6.48 -0.77
CA LEU A 137 7.81 5.62 -0.66
C LEU A 137 7.88 4.40 -1.56
N TYR A 138 8.23 4.60 -2.84
CA TYR A 138 8.33 3.48 -3.77
C TYR A 138 9.61 2.69 -3.55
N GLY A 139 10.65 3.29 -2.97
CA GLY A 139 11.87 2.60 -2.54
C GLY A 139 11.68 1.68 -1.34
N ASN A 140 10.50 1.65 -0.72
CA ASN A 140 10.19 0.74 0.38
C ASN A 140 10.36 -0.72 -0.03
N ASN A 141 10.92 -1.51 0.89
CA ASN A 141 10.97 -2.96 0.80
C ASN A 141 10.27 -3.54 2.03
N PRO A 142 9.24 -4.38 1.89
CA PRO A 142 8.54 -4.70 0.65
C PRO A 142 7.87 -3.44 0.05
N PRO A 143 7.63 -3.42 -1.27
CA PRO A 143 6.93 -2.29 -1.91
C PRO A 143 5.51 -2.15 -1.40
N VAL A 144 5.01 -0.91 -1.32
CA VAL A 144 3.65 -0.61 -0.89
C VAL A 144 2.57 -1.08 -1.87
N LEU A 145 2.93 -1.26 -3.15
CA LEU A 145 2.00 -1.64 -4.20
C LEU A 145 2.58 -2.70 -5.15
N ARG A 146 1.67 -3.38 -5.86
CA ARG A 146 2.01 -4.35 -6.90
C ARG A 146 1.17 -4.16 -8.15
N VAL A 147 1.64 -4.70 -9.27
CA VAL A 147 0.87 -4.81 -10.52
C VAL A 147 0.14 -6.14 -10.57
N PHE A 148 -1.14 -6.09 -10.90
CA PHE A 148 -1.93 -7.27 -11.20
C PHE A 148 -1.78 -7.62 -12.68
N PRO A 149 -1.44 -8.88 -13.02
CA PRO A 149 -1.34 -9.32 -14.39
C PRO A 149 -2.72 -9.35 -15.06
N GLU A 150 -2.77 -8.97 -16.34
CA GLU A 150 -3.92 -9.26 -17.20
C GLU A 150 -4.02 -10.78 -17.38
N GLU A 151 -5.11 -11.36 -16.89
CA GLU A 151 -5.28 -12.80 -16.72
C GLU A 151 -5.33 -13.57 -18.07
N GLU A 152 -5.93 -12.99 -19.12
CA GLU A 152 -6.06 -13.61 -20.46
C GLU A 152 -4.73 -13.65 -21.23
N SER A 153 -3.80 -12.81 -20.82
CA SER A 153 -2.46 -12.68 -21.39
C SER A 153 -1.49 -13.67 -20.79
N ILE A 154 -1.86 -14.36 -19.71
CA ILE A 154 -1.04 -15.41 -19.08
C ILE A 154 -0.97 -16.64 -19.97
N GLU A 155 0.23 -17.20 -20.09
CA GLU A 155 0.43 -18.47 -20.77
C GLU A 155 -0.29 -19.60 -20.02
N LYS A 156 -1.04 -20.45 -20.72
CA LYS A 156 -1.87 -21.51 -20.11
C LYS A 156 -1.13 -22.43 -19.13
N LYS A 157 0.17 -22.65 -19.33
CA LYS A 157 1.01 -23.49 -18.46
C LYS A 157 1.56 -22.75 -17.23
N SER A 158 1.42 -21.43 -17.17
CA SER A 158 1.87 -20.63 -16.03
C SER A 158 0.81 -20.65 -14.93
N VAL A 159 1.23 -20.94 -13.70
CA VAL A 159 0.37 -20.87 -12.52
C VAL A 159 0.14 -19.41 -12.14
N ILE A 160 -1.10 -19.05 -11.83
CA ILE A 160 -1.50 -17.79 -11.21
C ILE A 160 -2.25 -18.06 -9.90
N LEU A 161 -1.84 -17.40 -8.83
CA LEU A 161 -2.43 -17.55 -7.49
C LEU A 161 -3.66 -16.65 -7.36
N ASP A 162 -4.54 -16.99 -6.42
CA ASP A 162 -5.81 -16.28 -6.26
C ASP A 162 -5.64 -14.82 -5.85
N TYR A 163 -4.70 -14.52 -4.97
CA TYR A 163 -4.37 -13.14 -4.61
C TYR A 163 -3.75 -12.33 -5.77
N GLU A 164 -3.29 -13.00 -6.84
CA GLU A 164 -2.75 -12.34 -8.05
C GLU A 164 -3.86 -12.04 -9.08
N LYS A 165 -5.10 -12.52 -8.88
CA LYS A 165 -6.23 -12.34 -9.80
C LYS A 165 -7.14 -11.21 -9.35
N THR A 166 -7.29 -10.19 -10.19
CA THR A 166 -8.26 -9.11 -9.94
C THR A 166 -9.69 -9.63 -9.79
N LYS A 167 -10.05 -10.68 -10.54
CA LYS A 167 -11.38 -11.28 -10.46
C LYS A 167 -11.65 -11.93 -9.10
N HIS A 168 -10.65 -12.63 -8.56
CA HIS A 168 -10.78 -13.27 -7.25
C HIS A 168 -11.01 -12.21 -6.16
N ILE A 169 -10.22 -11.12 -6.19
CA ILE A 169 -10.32 -10.01 -5.23
C ILE A 169 -11.71 -9.38 -5.23
N ILE A 170 -12.26 -9.10 -6.41
CA ILE A 170 -13.64 -8.59 -6.54
C ILE A 170 -14.64 -9.60 -5.97
N ASN A 171 -14.47 -10.88 -6.30
CA ASN A 171 -15.43 -11.92 -5.92
C ASN A 171 -15.43 -12.22 -4.42
N THR A 172 -14.31 -12.05 -3.72
CA THR A 172 -14.19 -12.33 -2.29
C THR A 172 -14.35 -11.09 -1.40
N ALA A 173 -14.36 -9.88 -1.97
CA ALA A 173 -14.55 -8.65 -1.21
C ALA A 173 -15.91 -8.59 -0.48
N SER A 174 -15.90 -8.11 0.77
CA SER A 174 -17.10 -7.91 1.60
C SER A 174 -17.86 -6.63 1.24
N CYS A 175 -17.12 -5.58 0.85
CA CYS A 175 -17.63 -4.28 0.42
C CYS A 175 -16.77 -3.80 -0.75
N ILE A 176 -17.41 -3.15 -1.73
CA ILE A 176 -16.71 -2.58 -2.90
C ILE A 176 -17.24 -1.17 -3.13
N THR A 177 -16.31 -0.23 -3.25
CA THR A 177 -16.65 1.15 -3.59
C THR A 177 -15.81 1.67 -4.74
N VAL A 178 -16.32 2.67 -5.44
CA VAL A 178 -15.62 3.41 -6.49
C VAL A 178 -15.57 4.89 -6.16
N ALA A 179 -14.44 5.51 -6.46
CA ALA A 179 -14.27 6.95 -6.41
C ALA A 179 -13.52 7.47 -7.64
N ARG A 180 -13.32 8.79 -7.70
CA ARG A 180 -12.51 9.41 -8.75
C ARG A 180 -11.06 8.96 -8.65
N CYS A 181 -10.40 8.80 -9.78
CA CYS A 181 -8.97 8.55 -9.85
C CYS A 181 -8.22 9.80 -9.35
N TYR A 182 -7.68 9.73 -8.13
CA TYR A 182 -6.90 10.81 -7.50
C TYR A 182 -5.88 11.43 -8.47
N CYS A 183 -5.04 10.59 -9.08
CA CYS A 183 -3.96 11.07 -9.94
C CYS A 183 -4.50 11.82 -11.17
N ARG A 184 -5.61 11.37 -11.76
CA ARG A 184 -6.18 12.01 -12.95
C ARG A 184 -6.96 13.26 -12.59
N HIS A 185 -7.67 13.26 -11.46
CA HIS A 185 -8.32 14.46 -10.93
C HIS A 185 -7.30 15.54 -10.55
N LYS A 186 -6.16 15.17 -9.97
CA LYS A 186 -5.03 16.09 -9.75
C LYS A 186 -4.57 16.72 -11.07
N MET A 187 -4.36 15.91 -12.10
CA MET A 187 -3.90 16.39 -13.41
C MET A 187 -4.97 17.19 -14.16
N GLU A 188 -6.26 17.02 -13.84
CA GLU A 188 -7.38 17.79 -14.40
C GLU A 188 -7.27 19.26 -13.99
N HIS A 189 -7.02 19.54 -12.71
CA HIS A 189 -6.79 20.90 -12.20
C HIS A 189 -5.53 21.57 -12.74
N LEU A 190 -4.61 20.79 -13.34
CA LEU A 190 -3.40 21.28 -13.98
C LEU A 190 -3.53 21.41 -15.51
N GLY A 191 -4.70 21.10 -16.08
CA GLY A 191 -4.91 21.09 -17.53
C GLY A 191 -4.14 19.99 -18.28
N LYS A 192 -3.75 18.91 -17.59
CA LYS A 192 -2.87 17.83 -18.11
C LYS A 192 -3.49 16.44 -18.03
N ALA A 193 -4.74 16.31 -17.60
CA ALA A 193 -5.42 15.01 -17.54
C ALA A 193 -5.63 14.40 -18.92
N CYS A 194 -5.54 13.08 -19.00
CA CYS A 194 -5.99 12.34 -20.18
C CYS A 194 -7.50 12.07 -20.14
N ASN A 195 -8.05 11.61 -21.28
CA ASN A 195 -9.48 11.31 -21.44
C ASN A 195 -9.92 9.96 -20.87
N ALA A 196 -9.09 9.28 -20.08
CA ALA A 196 -9.48 8.01 -19.49
C ALA A 196 -10.60 8.21 -18.42
N PRO A 197 -11.44 7.20 -18.12
CA PRO A 197 -12.64 7.37 -17.28
C PRO A 197 -12.33 7.67 -15.80
N GLN A 198 -12.82 8.78 -15.25
CA GLN A 198 -12.45 9.24 -13.88
C GLN A 198 -12.88 8.28 -12.75
N MET A 199 -14.07 7.68 -12.82
CA MET A 199 -14.63 6.84 -11.75
C MET A 199 -14.09 5.40 -11.81
N VAL A 200 -12.83 5.21 -11.42
CA VAL A 200 -12.11 3.93 -11.56
C VAL A 200 -11.18 3.60 -10.40
N CYS A 201 -11.17 4.38 -9.31
CA CYS A 201 -10.41 4.02 -8.12
C CYS A 201 -11.27 3.11 -7.25
N LEU A 202 -10.89 1.83 -7.14
CA LEU A 202 -11.65 0.82 -6.40
C LEU A 202 -11.06 0.64 -5.00
N SER A 203 -11.92 0.66 -4.00
CA SER A 203 -11.58 0.29 -2.62
C SER A 203 -12.41 -0.92 -2.20
N PHE A 204 -11.85 -1.74 -1.32
CA PHE A 204 -12.43 -3.00 -0.87
C PHE A 204 -12.47 -3.12 0.65
N ASN A 205 -13.32 -4.02 1.14
CA ASN A 205 -13.35 -4.49 2.54
C ASN A 205 -13.53 -3.34 3.55
N LYS A 206 -12.88 -3.43 4.73
CA LYS A 206 -13.01 -2.46 5.81
C LYS A 206 -12.63 -1.03 5.43
N VAL A 207 -11.67 -0.86 4.51
CA VAL A 207 -11.32 0.47 3.99
C VAL A 207 -12.48 1.03 3.16
N ALA A 208 -13.08 0.22 2.28
CA ALA A 208 -14.26 0.64 1.53
C ALA A 208 -15.44 1.01 2.44
N GLU A 209 -15.69 0.24 3.50
CA GLU A 209 -16.75 0.52 4.47
C GLU A 209 -16.58 1.89 5.14
N SER A 210 -15.35 2.23 5.57
CA SER A 210 -15.06 3.54 6.17
C SER A 210 -15.19 4.68 5.15
N LEU A 211 -14.64 4.52 3.95
CA LEU A 211 -14.74 5.53 2.89
C LEU A 211 -16.20 5.78 2.44
N LEU A 212 -17.01 4.72 2.37
CA LEU A 212 -18.45 4.79 2.08
C LEU A 212 -19.18 5.58 3.16
N LYS A 213 -18.96 5.20 4.43
CA LYS A 213 -19.58 5.84 5.59
C LYS A 213 -19.31 7.35 5.63
N HIS A 214 -18.10 7.77 5.26
CA HIS A 214 -17.67 9.16 5.28
C HIS A 214 -17.88 9.91 3.94
N GLY A 215 -18.64 9.30 3.01
CA GLY A 215 -19.05 9.92 1.74
C GLY A 215 -17.91 10.18 0.76
N ILE A 216 -16.78 9.48 0.90
CA ILE A 216 -15.57 9.64 0.07
C ILE A 216 -15.69 8.83 -1.22
N SER A 217 -16.34 7.68 -1.15
CA SER A 217 -16.57 6.77 -2.26
C SER A 217 -18.04 6.33 -2.34
N LYS A 218 -18.42 5.73 -3.46
CA LYS A 218 -19.78 5.22 -3.69
C LYS A 218 -19.76 3.71 -3.78
N GLU A 219 -20.71 3.05 -3.15
CA GLU A 219 -20.86 1.59 -3.23
C GLU A 219 -21.20 1.14 -4.65
N ILE A 220 -20.64 0.00 -5.05
CA ILE A 220 -20.92 -0.65 -6.33
C ILE A 220 -21.01 -2.18 -6.15
N SER A 221 -21.74 -2.81 -7.06
CA SER A 221 -21.81 -4.27 -7.15
C SER A 221 -20.51 -4.88 -7.69
N LYS A 222 -20.30 -6.17 -7.41
CA LYS A 222 -19.22 -6.98 -8.01
C LYS A 222 -19.23 -6.92 -9.54
N LYS A 223 -20.42 -6.97 -10.15
CA LYS A 223 -20.60 -6.86 -11.61
C LYS A 223 -20.04 -5.54 -12.14
N GLN A 224 -20.42 -4.41 -11.52
CA GLN A 224 -19.91 -3.09 -11.91
C GLN A 224 -18.39 -2.98 -11.72
N ALA A 225 -17.83 -3.58 -10.67
CA ALA A 225 -16.38 -3.60 -10.47
C ALA A 225 -15.64 -4.36 -11.59
N HIS A 226 -16.16 -5.51 -12.01
CA HIS A 226 -15.64 -6.25 -13.18
C HIS A 226 -15.74 -5.42 -14.46
N GLU A 227 -16.87 -4.76 -14.69
CA GLU A 227 -17.06 -3.88 -15.86
C GLU A 227 -16.04 -2.73 -15.88
N ILE A 228 -15.76 -2.11 -14.73
CA ILE A 228 -14.74 -1.06 -14.59
C ILE A 228 -13.36 -1.60 -14.97
N ILE A 229 -12.93 -2.73 -14.39
CA ILE A 229 -11.61 -3.31 -14.69
C ILE A 229 -11.50 -3.67 -16.18
N ASN A 230 -12.51 -4.36 -16.73
CA ASN A 230 -12.52 -4.76 -18.14
C ASN A 230 -12.45 -3.56 -19.08
N LYS A 231 -13.24 -2.51 -18.80
CA LYS A 231 -13.19 -1.24 -19.56
C LYS A 231 -11.82 -0.59 -19.48
N CYS A 232 -11.21 -0.55 -18.29
CA CYS A 232 -9.87 0.02 -18.10
C CYS A 232 -8.81 -0.78 -18.87
N MET A 233 -8.81 -2.11 -18.77
CA MET A 233 -7.90 -2.98 -19.53
C MET A 233 -8.08 -2.82 -21.05
N ALA A 234 -9.32 -2.71 -21.53
CA ALA A 234 -9.64 -2.45 -22.94
C ALA A 234 -9.14 -1.08 -23.44
N LEU A 235 -8.91 -0.12 -22.54
CA LEU A 235 -8.28 1.16 -22.84
C LEU A 235 -6.75 1.13 -22.66
N GLY A 236 -6.20 0.04 -22.14
CA GLY A 236 -4.76 -0.11 -21.87
C GLY A 236 -4.30 0.44 -20.52
N LEU A 237 -5.22 0.65 -19.57
CA LEU A 237 -4.89 1.01 -18.19
C LEU A 237 -4.45 -0.25 -17.42
N VAL A 238 -3.52 -0.04 -16.50
CA VAL A 238 -2.90 -1.10 -15.68
C VAL A 238 -3.55 -1.18 -14.31
N GLN A 239 -3.85 -2.38 -13.85
CA GLN A 239 -4.35 -2.62 -12.49
C GLN A 239 -3.15 -2.64 -11.53
N ILE A 240 -3.13 -1.68 -10.62
CA ILE A 240 -2.12 -1.55 -9.55
C ILE A 240 -2.86 -1.54 -8.22
N GLY A 241 -2.42 -2.29 -7.22
CA GLY A 241 -3.10 -2.32 -5.91
C GLY A 241 -2.20 -2.72 -4.76
N ASP A 242 -2.83 -2.95 -3.61
CA ASP A 242 -2.16 -3.27 -2.34
C ASP A 242 -1.24 -4.49 -2.47
N ASN A 243 0.00 -4.37 -1.99
CA ASN A 243 0.97 -5.46 -2.05
C ASN A 243 0.82 -6.44 -0.87
N ILE A 244 -0.35 -7.08 -0.78
CA ILE A 244 -0.66 -8.06 0.26
C ILE A 244 -1.45 -9.25 -0.31
N GLN A 245 -1.43 -10.42 0.33
CA GLN A 245 -2.15 -11.60 -0.15
C GLN A 245 -3.63 -11.59 0.28
N GLU A 246 -3.89 -11.28 1.55
CA GLU A 246 -5.19 -11.35 2.19
C GLU A 246 -5.71 -9.94 2.52
N GLY A 247 -7.01 -9.71 2.32
CA GLY A 247 -7.64 -8.45 2.70
C GLY A 247 -7.21 -7.25 1.85
N ILE A 248 -6.88 -7.45 0.58
CA ILE A 248 -6.50 -6.39 -0.38
C ILE A 248 -7.52 -5.24 -0.31
N ASN A 249 -7.04 -4.03 -0.03
CA ASN A 249 -7.91 -2.90 0.31
C ASN A 249 -8.24 -1.98 -0.88
N TRP A 250 -7.48 -2.06 -1.99
CA TRP A 250 -7.69 -1.18 -3.13
C TRP A 250 -7.05 -1.70 -4.42
N ILE A 251 -7.65 -1.32 -5.55
CA ILE A 251 -7.11 -1.49 -6.91
C ILE A 251 -7.35 -0.17 -7.68
N CYS A 252 -6.26 0.43 -8.16
CA CYS A 252 -6.23 1.56 -9.07
C CYS A 252 -6.14 1.10 -10.53
N ASN A 253 -6.80 1.85 -11.41
CA ASN A 253 -6.76 1.62 -12.86
C ASN A 253 -5.92 2.74 -13.52
N CYS A 254 -4.61 2.47 -13.61
CA CYS A 254 -3.58 3.47 -13.83
C CYS A 254 -3.29 3.70 -15.32
N CYS A 255 -3.21 4.97 -15.70
CA CYS A 255 -2.72 5.40 -17.01
C CYS A 255 -1.26 5.86 -16.89
N SER A 256 -0.47 5.66 -17.96
CA SER A 256 0.96 5.98 -17.98
C SER A 256 1.28 7.48 -17.89
N CYS A 257 0.29 8.35 -18.13
CA CYS A 257 0.47 9.80 -18.21
C CYS A 257 0.12 10.56 -16.92
N CYS A 258 -0.78 10.03 -16.08
CA CYS A 258 -1.19 10.71 -14.85
C CYS A 258 -0.76 9.98 -13.56
N CYS A 259 -0.60 8.65 -13.59
CA CYS A 259 -0.36 7.86 -12.38
C CYS A 259 1.00 8.19 -11.73
N GLU A 260 1.01 8.45 -10.42
CA GLU A 260 2.25 8.72 -9.67
C GLU A 260 3.24 7.55 -9.74
N ALA A 261 2.75 6.33 -9.50
CA ALA A 261 3.56 5.11 -9.51
C ALA A 261 4.22 4.83 -10.86
N LEU A 262 3.47 5.01 -11.95
CA LEU A 262 4.01 4.80 -13.30
C LEU A 262 4.92 5.95 -13.71
N GLY A 263 4.60 7.19 -13.31
CA GLY A 263 5.43 8.36 -13.58
C GLY A 263 6.80 8.27 -12.90
N ILE A 264 6.85 7.89 -11.62
CA ILE A 264 8.11 7.71 -10.90
C ILE A 264 8.94 6.57 -11.50
N TYR A 265 8.29 5.47 -11.87
CA TYR A 265 8.94 4.34 -12.54
C TYR A 265 9.54 4.73 -13.89
N GLN A 266 8.81 5.48 -14.72
CA GLN A 266 9.33 5.96 -16.01
C GLN A 266 10.51 6.92 -15.85
N LYS A 267 10.48 7.76 -14.81
CA LYS A 267 11.50 8.78 -14.56
C LYS A 267 12.81 8.20 -14.02
N PHE A 268 12.73 7.28 -13.07
CA PHE A 268 13.91 6.73 -12.37
C PHE A 268 14.26 5.29 -12.78
N GLY A 269 13.44 4.69 -13.64
CA GLY A 269 13.65 3.35 -14.15
C GLY A 269 13.23 2.25 -13.14
N PRO A 270 13.55 0.99 -13.47
CA PRO A 270 13.27 -0.15 -12.61
C PRO A 270 14.13 -0.11 -11.35
N ARG A 271 13.56 0.28 -10.22
CA ARG A 271 13.93 -0.29 -8.91
C ARG A 271 12.80 -1.19 -8.45
N GLU A 272 12.89 -1.78 -7.27
CA GLU A 272 11.86 -2.68 -6.72
C GLU A 272 10.48 -2.01 -6.48
N TYR A 273 10.29 -0.77 -6.95
CA TYR A 273 9.11 0.10 -6.91
C TYR A 273 7.75 -0.56 -7.17
N VAL A 274 7.69 -1.48 -8.13
CA VAL A 274 6.45 -2.09 -8.61
C VAL A 274 6.71 -3.56 -8.86
N THR A 275 6.36 -4.40 -7.90
CA THR A 275 6.63 -5.83 -7.99
C THR A 275 5.49 -6.56 -8.69
N ASN A 276 5.90 -7.57 -9.45
CA ASN A 276 5.03 -8.60 -9.98
C ASN A 276 5.87 -9.84 -10.29
N ASN A 277 5.24 -11.01 -10.11
CA ASN A 277 5.81 -12.33 -10.38
C ASN A 277 5.68 -12.76 -11.84
N PHE A 278 5.25 -11.88 -12.74
CA PHE A 278 5.12 -12.15 -14.17
C PHE A 278 6.01 -11.27 -15.03
N VAL A 279 6.38 -11.77 -16.20
CA VAL A 279 7.12 -11.05 -17.25
C VAL A 279 6.51 -11.34 -18.62
N SER A 280 6.41 -10.33 -19.48
CA SER A 280 5.93 -10.50 -20.84
C SER A 280 7.05 -11.03 -21.74
N ILE A 281 6.76 -12.04 -22.57
CA ILE A 281 7.70 -12.64 -23.51
C ILE A 281 7.02 -12.73 -24.89
N ASN A 282 7.77 -12.37 -25.94
CA ASN A 282 7.31 -12.50 -27.32
C ASN A 282 7.66 -13.87 -27.91
N LYS A 283 6.68 -14.52 -28.54
CA LYS A 283 6.79 -15.78 -29.29
C LYS A 283 7.16 -15.56 -30.77
N GLY A 284 7.39 -16.66 -31.49
CA GLY A 284 7.91 -16.63 -32.86
C GLY A 284 6.99 -16.06 -33.95
N ASN A 285 5.68 -15.95 -33.71
CA ASN A 285 4.68 -15.51 -34.70
C ASN A 285 4.47 -13.98 -34.75
N CYS A 286 5.43 -13.20 -34.23
CA CYS A 286 5.35 -11.74 -34.24
C CYS A 286 5.54 -11.17 -35.66
N ILE A 287 4.63 -10.28 -36.06
CA ILE A 287 4.65 -9.56 -37.35
C ILE A 287 5.22 -8.12 -37.25
N ALA A 288 5.80 -7.75 -36.11
CA ALA A 288 6.38 -6.42 -35.86
C ALA A 288 5.47 -5.20 -36.14
N CYS A 289 4.16 -5.32 -35.95
CA CYS A 289 3.19 -4.23 -36.13
C CYS A 289 3.36 -3.04 -35.15
N GLY A 290 4.10 -3.22 -34.05
CA GLY A 290 4.43 -2.14 -33.10
C GLY A 290 3.32 -1.76 -32.12
N THR A 291 2.13 -2.38 -32.15
CA THR A 291 1.04 -2.06 -31.20
C THR A 291 1.46 -2.23 -29.74
N CYS A 292 2.20 -3.29 -29.43
CA CYS A 292 2.71 -3.56 -28.09
C CYS A 292 3.69 -2.48 -27.60
N VAL A 293 4.48 -1.87 -28.50
CA VAL A 293 5.39 -0.77 -28.17
C VAL A 293 4.57 0.45 -27.73
N LYS A 294 3.56 0.83 -28.52
CA LYS A 294 2.67 1.98 -28.22
C LYS A 294 1.86 1.79 -26.94
N LYS A 295 1.44 0.55 -26.64
CA LYS A 295 0.59 0.22 -25.48
C LYS A 295 1.39 -0.09 -24.21
N CYS A 296 2.72 -0.15 -24.27
CA CYS A 296 3.51 -0.44 -23.08
C CYS A 296 3.54 0.78 -22.15
N PRO A 297 2.98 0.69 -20.92
CA PRO A 297 2.85 1.84 -20.03
C PRO A 297 4.19 2.33 -19.46
N VAL A 298 5.26 1.55 -19.61
CA VAL A 298 6.59 1.80 -19.03
C VAL A 298 7.71 1.73 -20.07
N GLY A 299 7.36 1.70 -21.36
CA GLY A 299 8.37 1.71 -22.44
C GLY A 299 9.32 0.51 -22.44
N ALA A 300 8.88 -0.66 -21.96
CA ALA A 300 9.71 -1.87 -21.86
C ALA A 300 9.81 -2.68 -23.17
N ILE A 301 9.25 -2.21 -24.29
CA ILE A 301 9.16 -2.97 -25.54
C ILE A 301 9.71 -2.14 -26.70
N SER A 302 10.58 -2.73 -27.51
CA SER A 302 11.13 -2.16 -28.74
C SER A 302 10.98 -3.13 -29.92
N LEU A 303 11.17 -2.66 -31.16
CA LEU A 303 11.24 -3.54 -32.35
C LEU A 303 12.70 -3.76 -32.72
N ASN A 304 13.14 -5.02 -32.73
CA ASN A 304 14.52 -5.41 -33.02
C ASN A 304 14.55 -6.50 -34.08
N ILE A 305 15.69 -6.69 -34.75
CA ILE A 305 15.93 -7.86 -35.59
C ILE A 305 16.32 -9.02 -34.68
N ILE A 306 15.54 -10.10 -34.72
CA ILE A 306 15.75 -11.33 -33.95
C ILE A 306 15.69 -12.49 -34.94
N ASN A 307 16.80 -13.22 -35.10
CA ASN A 307 16.94 -14.32 -36.05
C ASN A 307 16.54 -13.89 -37.48
N GLY A 308 17.08 -12.77 -37.96
CA GLY A 308 16.84 -12.24 -39.31
C GLY A 308 15.46 -11.62 -39.55
N LYS A 309 14.53 -11.65 -38.58
CA LYS A 309 13.18 -11.06 -38.71
C LYS A 309 12.97 -9.94 -37.70
N LYS A 310 12.34 -8.84 -38.13
CA LYS A 310 11.92 -7.77 -37.22
C LYS A 310 10.84 -8.32 -36.28
N ARG A 311 11.02 -8.17 -34.98
CA ARG A 311 10.13 -8.67 -33.92
C ARG A 311 10.13 -7.73 -32.72
N ALA A 312 9.08 -7.76 -31.91
CA ALA A 312 9.07 -7.05 -30.64
C ALA A 312 10.01 -7.75 -29.63
N ARG A 313 10.86 -6.97 -28.97
CA ARG A 313 11.71 -7.43 -27.85
C ARG A 313 11.20 -6.78 -26.57
N VAL A 314 10.98 -7.59 -25.54
CA VAL A 314 10.64 -7.11 -24.20
C VAL A 314 11.93 -7.02 -23.39
N ASP A 315 12.16 -5.88 -22.75
CA ASP A 315 13.17 -5.70 -21.72
C ASP A 315 12.61 -6.26 -20.39
N PRO A 316 13.15 -7.39 -19.88
CA PRO A 316 12.63 -8.01 -18.66
C PRO A 316 12.90 -7.18 -17.41
N VAL A 317 13.88 -6.26 -17.44
CA VAL A 317 14.20 -5.38 -16.30
C VAL A 317 13.17 -4.26 -16.19
N LYS A 318 12.76 -3.68 -17.33
CA LYS A 318 11.71 -2.64 -17.39
C LYS A 318 10.28 -3.19 -17.36
N CYS A 319 10.10 -4.49 -17.52
CA CYS A 319 8.77 -5.09 -17.59
C CYS A 319 8.13 -5.21 -16.19
N ILE A 320 7.03 -4.49 -15.98
CA ILE A 320 6.20 -4.59 -14.77
C ILE A 320 5.21 -5.77 -14.77
N GLY A 321 5.20 -6.60 -15.82
CA GLY A 321 4.37 -7.80 -15.89
C GLY A 321 2.84 -7.57 -16.01
N CYS A 322 2.40 -6.37 -16.42
CA CYS A 322 0.97 -6.04 -16.50
C CYS A 322 0.18 -6.81 -17.56
N GLY A 323 0.83 -7.32 -18.62
CA GLY A 323 0.16 -8.10 -19.67
C GLY A 323 -0.64 -7.31 -20.71
N ILE A 324 -0.79 -5.99 -20.56
CA ILE A 324 -1.53 -5.14 -21.52
C ILE A 324 -1.03 -5.32 -22.97
N CYS A 325 0.28 -5.47 -23.17
CA CYS A 325 0.85 -5.73 -24.49
C CYS A 325 0.37 -7.04 -25.14
N GLY A 326 0.08 -8.07 -24.34
CA GLY A 326 -0.49 -9.34 -24.80
C GLY A 326 -1.93 -9.17 -25.26
N ARG A 327 -2.74 -8.44 -24.48
CA ARG A 327 -4.14 -8.10 -24.81
C ARG A 327 -4.29 -7.41 -26.17
N PHE A 328 -3.41 -6.45 -26.48
CA PHE A 328 -3.45 -5.70 -27.75
C PHE A 328 -2.66 -6.35 -28.90
N CYS A 329 -2.06 -7.53 -28.71
CA CYS A 329 -1.31 -8.19 -29.77
C CYS A 329 -2.26 -8.96 -30.70
N PRO A 330 -2.44 -8.55 -31.98
CA PRO A 330 -3.36 -9.23 -32.90
C PRO A 330 -2.95 -10.69 -33.16
N GLN A 331 -1.64 -10.97 -33.12
CA GLN A 331 -1.09 -12.31 -33.32
C GLN A 331 -1.00 -13.13 -32.03
N LYS A 332 -1.42 -12.56 -30.88
CA LYS A 332 -1.26 -13.16 -29.54
C LYS A 332 0.18 -13.66 -29.27
N SER A 333 1.16 -13.01 -29.88
CA SER A 333 2.58 -13.38 -29.80
C SER A 333 3.17 -13.08 -28.43
N ILE A 334 2.68 -12.06 -27.74
CA ILE A 334 3.16 -11.70 -26.40
C ILE A 334 2.29 -12.37 -25.35
N LYS A 335 2.93 -13.09 -24.43
CA LYS A 335 2.29 -13.78 -23.31
C LYS A 335 3.04 -13.49 -22.00
N LEU A 336 2.32 -13.53 -20.88
CA LEU A 336 2.88 -13.42 -19.55
C LEU A 336 3.32 -14.80 -19.05
N TYR A 337 4.52 -14.84 -18.47
CA TYR A 337 5.12 -16.03 -17.87
C TYR A 337 5.47 -15.72 -16.42
N ARG A 338 5.26 -16.71 -15.55
CA ARG A 338 5.72 -16.61 -14.16
C ARG A 338 7.24 -16.56 -14.13
N LYS A 339 7.81 -15.62 -13.38
CA LYS A 339 9.27 -15.48 -13.19
C LYS A 339 9.81 -16.67 -12.41
N LYS A 340 11.07 -17.04 -12.67
CA LYS A 340 11.78 -18.08 -11.89
C LYS A 340 12.06 -17.62 -10.47
N LYS A 341 12.55 -16.38 -10.32
CA LYS A 341 12.71 -15.70 -9.02
C LYS A 341 11.41 -14.95 -8.72
N LEU A 342 10.75 -15.33 -7.64
CA LEU A 342 9.52 -14.69 -7.16
C LEU A 342 9.86 -13.59 -6.17
N TYR A 343 9.08 -12.53 -6.19
CA TYR A 343 9.05 -11.52 -5.16
C TYR A 343 8.07 -11.98 -4.08
N PRO A 344 8.50 -12.05 -2.81
CA PRO A 344 7.60 -12.38 -1.72
C PRO A 344 6.56 -11.26 -1.58
N VAL A 345 5.31 -11.67 -1.39
CA VAL A 345 4.19 -10.77 -1.14
C VAL A 345 3.80 -10.96 0.32
N PRO A 346 3.80 -9.92 1.16
CA PRO A 346 3.32 -10.01 2.54
C PRO A 346 1.91 -10.60 2.64
N LYS A 347 1.64 -11.38 3.68
CA LYS A 347 0.34 -12.03 3.88
C LYS A 347 -0.78 -10.99 4.03
N ASP A 348 -0.62 -10.03 4.93
CA ASP A 348 -1.61 -8.99 5.21
C ASP A 348 -0.95 -7.61 5.43
N THR A 349 -1.77 -6.58 5.63
CA THR A 349 -1.29 -5.20 5.87
C THR A 349 -0.41 -5.10 7.11
N PHE A 350 -0.66 -5.92 8.15
CA PHE A 350 0.12 -5.88 9.37
C PHE A 350 1.53 -6.40 9.12
N GLU A 351 1.66 -7.55 8.45
CA GLU A 351 2.98 -8.08 8.06
C GLU A 351 3.74 -7.10 7.16
N ARG A 352 3.06 -6.49 6.17
CA ARG A 352 3.68 -5.50 5.30
C ARG A 352 4.25 -4.32 6.10
N ILE A 353 3.47 -3.73 7.01
CA ILE A 353 3.92 -2.60 7.84
C ILE A 353 5.10 -3.01 8.73
N VAL A 354 5.08 -4.21 9.33
CA VAL A 354 6.19 -4.68 10.17
C VAL A 354 7.47 -4.83 9.36
N LEU A 355 7.41 -5.45 8.18
CA LEU A 355 8.56 -5.60 7.30
C LEU A 355 9.10 -4.25 6.79
N GLU A 356 8.21 -3.35 6.38
CA GLU A 356 8.59 -1.99 5.97
C GLU A 356 9.26 -1.23 7.13
N ALA A 357 8.72 -1.35 8.35
CA ALA A 357 9.27 -0.67 9.53
C ALA A 357 10.66 -1.19 9.90
N ILE A 358 10.90 -2.50 9.79
CA ILE A 358 12.22 -3.09 10.01
C ILE A 358 13.21 -2.56 8.97
N ASN A 359 12.85 -2.63 7.69
CA ASN A 359 13.75 -2.25 6.61
C ASN A 359 14.06 -0.75 6.57
N GLN A 360 13.18 0.09 7.12
CA GLN A 360 13.38 1.54 7.22
C GLN A 360 13.96 2.02 8.55
N GLY A 361 14.20 1.13 9.52
CA GLY A 361 14.67 1.58 10.83
C GLY A 361 13.60 2.32 11.66
N LYS A 362 12.31 2.00 11.45
CA LYS A 362 11.15 2.66 12.08
C LYS A 362 10.36 1.72 13.00
N LEU A 363 10.81 0.49 13.26
CA LEU A 363 10.04 -0.48 14.03
C LEU A 363 9.74 0.01 15.46
N GLN A 364 10.71 0.66 16.09
CA GLN A 364 10.58 1.26 17.43
C GLN A 364 9.45 2.29 17.49
N ASN A 365 9.20 3.02 16.40
CA ASN A 365 8.12 4.01 16.34
C ASN A 365 6.75 3.35 16.42
N TYR A 366 6.61 2.07 16.03
CA TYR A 366 5.34 1.35 16.14
C TYR A 366 5.20 0.63 17.48
N LEU A 367 6.28 0.17 18.09
CA LEU A 367 6.18 -0.57 19.35
C LEU A 367 6.00 0.36 20.56
N TYR A 368 6.79 1.43 20.62
CA TYR A 368 6.78 2.37 21.74
C TYR A 368 5.71 3.45 21.63
N ASP A 369 5.06 3.54 20.46
CA ASP A 369 3.93 4.43 20.28
C ASP A 369 2.69 3.84 20.96
N ASN A 370 2.38 4.38 22.13
CA ASN A 370 1.26 4.02 23.00
C ASN A 370 1.14 2.50 23.29
N PHE A 371 1.63 2.07 24.46
CA PHE A 371 1.60 0.67 24.89
C PHE A 371 0.20 0.11 25.13
N SER A 372 -0.83 0.95 25.32
CA SER A 372 -2.20 0.50 25.66
C SER A 372 -2.85 -0.35 24.56
N SER A 373 -2.39 -0.23 23.30
CA SER A 373 -2.97 -0.92 22.15
C SER A 373 -2.39 -2.32 21.90
N MET A 374 -1.39 -2.77 22.66
CA MET A 374 -0.76 -4.09 22.47
C MET A 374 -1.48 -5.17 23.26
N ASN A 375 -2.22 -6.03 22.56
CA ASN A 375 -2.82 -7.23 23.15
C ASN A 375 -2.00 -8.49 22.81
N ASN A 376 -2.33 -9.61 23.47
CA ASN A 376 -1.64 -10.88 23.28
C ASN A 376 -1.66 -11.34 21.81
N GLN A 377 -2.74 -11.13 21.05
CA GLN A 377 -2.81 -11.54 19.65
C GLN A 377 -1.85 -10.74 18.76
N VAL A 378 -1.77 -9.42 18.97
CA VAL A 378 -0.87 -8.53 18.24
C VAL A 378 0.59 -8.87 18.56
N ILE A 379 0.91 -9.10 19.83
CA ILE A 379 2.25 -9.53 20.26
C ILE A 379 2.63 -10.86 19.62
N ARG A 380 1.71 -11.84 19.62
CA ARG A 380 1.94 -13.14 19.00
C ARG A 380 2.23 -13.04 17.50
N LYS A 381 1.39 -12.31 16.75
CA LYS A 381 1.62 -12.06 15.32
C LYS A 381 2.96 -11.37 15.07
N PHE A 382 3.28 -10.36 15.87
CA PHE A 382 4.55 -9.64 15.76
C PHE A 382 5.75 -10.57 15.99
N LEU A 383 5.75 -11.34 17.08
CA LEU A 383 6.82 -12.29 17.39
C LEU A 383 6.98 -13.37 16.33
N ASP A 384 5.86 -13.90 15.82
CA ASP A 384 5.85 -14.91 14.78
C ASP A 384 6.55 -14.40 13.50
N ILE A 385 6.27 -13.16 13.08
CA ILE A 385 6.95 -12.53 11.95
C ILE A 385 8.46 -12.48 12.22
N ILE A 386 8.90 -11.93 13.36
CA ILE A 386 10.34 -11.79 13.70
C ILE A 386 11.09 -13.14 13.68
N ILE A 387 10.45 -14.21 14.19
CA ILE A 387 11.05 -15.56 14.24
C ILE A 387 11.23 -16.16 12.83
N HIS A 388 10.38 -15.77 11.88
CA HIS A 388 10.41 -16.27 10.51
C HIS A 388 11.23 -15.39 9.54
N LEU A 389 11.69 -14.22 9.97
CA LEU A 389 12.58 -13.36 9.16
C LEU A 389 13.89 -14.06 8.79
N PRO A 390 14.46 -13.75 7.61
CA PRO A 390 15.85 -14.07 7.27
C PRO A 390 16.85 -13.52 8.30
N PRO A 391 18.06 -14.12 8.43
CA PRO A 391 19.04 -13.72 9.45
C PRO A 391 19.40 -12.22 9.43
N ALA A 392 19.54 -11.62 8.25
CA ALA A 392 19.89 -10.21 8.11
C ALA A 392 18.79 -9.26 8.61
N GLU A 393 17.53 -9.51 8.19
CA GLU A 393 16.37 -8.72 8.63
C GLU A 393 16.12 -8.89 10.13
N ARG A 394 16.38 -10.08 10.67
CA ARG A 394 16.28 -10.35 12.11
C ARG A 394 17.32 -9.57 12.91
N LEU A 395 18.55 -9.45 12.41
CA LEU A 395 19.60 -8.62 13.03
C LEU A 395 19.20 -7.15 13.00
N ALA A 396 18.66 -6.65 11.89
CA ALA A 396 18.18 -5.27 11.77
C ALA A 396 17.04 -4.98 12.78
N ALA A 397 16.11 -5.92 12.95
CA ALA A 397 15.07 -5.82 13.98
C ALA A 397 15.67 -5.83 15.39
N ASP A 398 16.62 -6.71 15.71
CA ASP A 398 17.29 -6.76 17.02
C ASP A 398 18.01 -5.44 17.36
N GLN A 399 18.71 -4.84 16.38
CA GLN A 399 19.39 -3.56 16.55
C GLN A 399 18.42 -2.40 16.87
N GLN A 400 17.23 -2.41 16.28
CA GLN A 400 16.19 -1.40 16.54
C GLN A 400 15.52 -1.61 17.91
N LEU A 401 15.27 -2.85 18.30
CA LEU A 401 14.53 -3.19 19.52
C LEU A 401 15.39 -3.24 20.77
N GLN A 402 16.68 -3.59 20.62
CA GLN A 402 17.65 -3.79 21.70
C GLN A 402 17.13 -4.71 22.83
N SER A 403 16.27 -5.67 22.50
CA SER A 403 15.58 -6.52 23.47
C SER A 403 16.27 -7.88 23.65
N ARG A 404 16.79 -8.13 24.86
CA ARG A 404 17.40 -9.43 25.23
C ARG A 404 16.44 -10.61 25.04
N PHE A 405 15.15 -10.40 25.29
CA PHE A 405 14.11 -11.43 25.10
C PHE A 405 13.97 -11.80 23.62
N ILE A 406 13.78 -10.80 22.74
CA ILE A 406 13.67 -11.01 21.30
C ILE A 406 14.94 -11.67 20.77
N LYS A 407 16.12 -11.17 21.16
CA LYS A 407 17.41 -11.76 20.79
C LYS A 407 17.53 -13.23 21.16
N THR A 408 17.05 -13.61 22.34
CA THR A 408 17.10 -14.99 22.82
C THR A 408 16.14 -15.89 22.06
N ILE A 409 14.91 -15.44 21.81
CA ILE A 409 13.93 -16.21 21.02
C ILE A 409 14.37 -16.34 19.56
N ALA A 410 14.86 -15.26 18.98
CA ALA A 410 15.40 -15.17 17.63
C ALA A 410 16.57 -16.12 17.37
N ASN A 411 17.47 -16.28 18.34
CA ASN A 411 18.76 -16.98 18.16
C ASN A 411 18.83 -18.37 18.80
N SER A 412 17.82 -18.79 19.56
CA SER A 412 17.87 -20.06 20.29
C SER A 412 17.31 -21.24 19.50
N LYS A 413 17.74 -22.47 19.89
CA LYS A 413 17.08 -23.72 19.50
C LYS A 413 15.58 -23.73 19.86
N TYR A 414 15.15 -22.85 20.78
CA TYR A 414 13.76 -22.69 21.18
C TYR A 414 12.89 -21.96 20.15
N GLY A 415 13.45 -21.28 19.14
CA GLY A 415 12.65 -20.77 18.03
C GLY A 415 11.82 -21.87 17.34
N LYS A 416 12.34 -23.11 17.29
CA LYS A 416 11.59 -24.30 16.83
C LYS A 416 10.51 -24.76 17.83
N LEU A 417 10.75 -24.62 19.13
CA LEU A 417 9.79 -24.96 20.19
C LEU A 417 8.61 -23.97 20.15
N PHE A 418 8.91 -22.66 20.12
CA PHE A 418 7.93 -21.59 19.97
C PHE A 418 7.14 -21.69 18.65
N ARG A 419 7.75 -22.11 17.54
CA ARG A 419 7.05 -22.42 16.27
C ARG A 419 5.94 -23.46 16.43
N LYS A 420 6.15 -24.48 17.28
CA LYS A 420 5.17 -25.54 17.53
C LYS A 420 4.08 -25.06 18.50
N THR A 421 4.45 -24.25 19.50
CA THR A 421 3.54 -23.77 20.54
C THR A 421 2.55 -22.69 20.03
N PHE A 422 2.94 -21.88 19.04
CA PHE A 422 2.10 -20.76 18.57
C PHE A 422 1.12 -21.10 17.44
N ASN A 423 1.40 -22.11 16.62
CA ASN A 423 0.55 -22.44 15.45
C ASN A 423 -0.78 -23.11 15.81
N ASP A 424 -0.89 -23.76 16.98
CA ASP A 424 -2.03 -24.65 17.25
C ASP A 424 -3.20 -23.98 17.98
N GLY A 425 -3.09 -22.71 18.40
CA GLY A 425 -4.19 -21.94 18.98
C GLY A 425 -4.82 -22.50 20.28
N LYS A 426 -4.38 -23.66 20.78
CA LYS A 426 -4.86 -24.28 22.01
C LYS A 426 -4.30 -23.56 23.23
N GLU A 427 -5.12 -23.44 24.29
CA GLU A 427 -4.64 -23.06 25.62
C GLU A 427 -3.50 -23.98 26.03
N ILE A 428 -2.38 -23.38 26.46
CA ILE A 428 -1.26 -24.11 27.00
C ILE A 428 -1.68 -24.55 28.41
N ASN A 429 -1.98 -25.83 28.58
CA ASN A 429 -1.91 -26.43 29.90
C ASN A 429 -0.42 -26.57 30.25
N TYR A 430 0.06 -25.77 31.20
CA TYR A 430 1.47 -25.73 31.61
C TYR A 430 1.95 -27.01 32.32
N SER A 431 1.16 -28.08 32.30
CA SER A 431 1.47 -29.37 32.92
C SER A 431 2.38 -30.27 32.08
N HIS A 432 2.98 -29.78 30.99
CA HIS A 432 3.79 -30.62 30.11
C HIS A 432 5.14 -30.98 30.75
N ASP A 433 5.47 -32.29 30.80
CA ASP A 433 6.74 -32.82 31.34
C ASP A 433 8.00 -32.17 30.75
N GLU A 434 7.92 -31.56 29.57
CA GLU A 434 9.01 -30.83 28.93
C GLU A 434 9.47 -29.58 29.73
N LEU A 435 8.59 -28.97 30.55
CA LEU A 435 8.96 -27.85 31.43
C LEU A 435 9.72 -28.32 32.69
N LYS A 436 9.68 -29.62 33.03
CA LYS A 436 10.48 -30.18 34.15
C LYS A 436 11.98 -30.18 33.85
N LEU A 437 12.37 -30.11 32.57
CA LEU A 437 13.77 -29.95 32.17
C LEU A 437 14.38 -28.61 32.60
N MET A 438 13.56 -27.60 32.94
CA MET A 438 14.04 -26.29 33.43
C MET A 438 14.38 -26.26 34.93
N LYS A 439 14.07 -27.32 35.70
CA LYS A 439 14.40 -27.39 37.14
C LYS A 439 15.73 -28.09 37.46
N LYS A 440 16.43 -28.68 36.47
CA LYS A 440 17.74 -29.31 36.69
C LYS A 440 18.85 -28.46 36.08
N LYS A 441 19.15 -27.34 36.74
CA LYS A 441 20.45 -26.66 36.79
C LYS A 441 20.30 -25.48 37.76
N LYS A 442 20.36 -25.79 39.04
CA LYS A 442 20.90 -24.87 40.06
C LYS A 442 22.32 -25.32 40.33
#